data_AF-A0A1V1WXZ4-F1
#
_entry.id   AF-A0A1V1WXZ4-F1
#
_cell.length_a   1.000
_cell.length_b   1.000
_cell.length_c   1.000
_cell.angle_alpha   90.00
_cell.angle_beta   90.00
_cell.angle_gamma   90.00
#
_symmetry.space_group_name_H-M   'P 1'
#
loop_
_entity.id
_entity.type
_entity.pdbx_description
1 polymer ?
#
loop_
_entity_poly.entity_id
_entity_poly.type
_entity_poly.pdbx_seq_one_letter_code
_entity_poly.pdbx_strand_id
1 'polypeptide(L)'
;MALPTVFISSSRESLDVVNSLKHQLSNFANVVIWSDAFNPGLTPIESLLTALDRIDFAVVVLGKDDAHRGFSGRDNVVFELGLLIGKLGRARTFILTPDESGLHLPSDLSGIPFLRFAPEQRDSNLIASLAPAVNMIRNTIVHRQMFQEPIECYSCFLSYSAKDQIFVERLNSDLQEAGVRCWLDSQEVRIGDSIVDTIDRGIQDQDRVLLVLSSASVSSSWVKHEVAKAFEIEVKRKQSILFPLRLDDSVFKSSEPLFSRLLSTKHIADFEDWNHDDKYRRAFSRLLRELTIAVAKDTSREVGV
;
A
#
# COMPACT_ATOMS: atom_id res chain seq x y z
N MET A 1 22.11 -9.48 12.79
CA MET A 1 22.05 -9.20 11.34
C MET A 1 22.69 -7.84 11.09
N ALA A 2 23.36 -7.65 9.95
CA ALA A 2 23.85 -6.32 9.56
C ALA A 2 22.66 -5.41 9.24
N LEU A 3 22.77 -4.11 9.55
CA LEU A 3 21.75 -3.13 9.17
C LEU A 3 21.71 -3.00 7.64
N PRO A 4 20.51 -2.98 7.04
CA PRO A 4 20.36 -2.79 5.60
C PRO A 4 20.79 -1.38 5.21
N THR A 5 21.33 -1.22 4.01
CA THR A 5 21.68 0.09 3.46
C THR A 5 20.52 0.63 2.63
N VAL A 6 19.96 1.77 3.06
CA VAL A 6 18.91 2.51 2.36
C VAL A 6 19.53 3.72 1.68
N PHE A 7 19.38 3.79 0.36
CA PHE A 7 19.76 4.93 -0.44
C PHE A 7 18.61 5.93 -0.55
N ILE A 8 18.89 7.22 -0.42
CA ILE A 8 17.90 8.27 -0.63
C ILE A 8 18.35 9.12 -1.82
N SER A 9 17.53 9.13 -2.88
CA SER A 9 17.65 10.11 -3.96
C SER A 9 16.59 11.19 -3.82
N SER A 10 16.95 12.44 -4.11
CA SER A 10 16.01 13.55 -4.14
C SER A 10 16.52 14.69 -5.02
N SER A 11 15.62 15.60 -5.38
CA SER A 11 16.01 16.93 -5.82
C SER A 11 16.58 17.76 -4.65
N ARG A 12 17.37 18.80 -4.97
CA ARG A 12 17.94 19.73 -3.97
C ARG A 12 16.87 20.46 -3.15
N GLU A 13 15.67 20.62 -3.72
CA GLU A 13 14.52 21.30 -3.12
C GLU A 13 13.86 20.46 -2.01
N SER A 14 14.18 19.17 -1.88
CA SER A 14 13.59 18.25 -0.91
C SER A 14 14.50 17.98 0.31
N LEU A 15 15.48 18.84 0.58
CA LEU A 15 16.53 18.58 1.57
C LEU A 15 16.00 18.38 3.00
N ASP A 16 14.99 19.14 3.41
CA ASP A 16 14.38 19.00 4.74
C ASP A 16 13.68 17.64 4.92
N VAL A 17 13.00 17.18 3.86
CA VAL A 17 12.39 15.84 3.80
C VAL A 17 13.46 14.77 3.88
N VAL A 18 14.55 14.90 3.12
CA VAL A 18 15.68 13.97 3.15
C VAL A 18 16.33 13.91 4.52
N ASN A 19 16.57 15.04 5.17
CA ASN A 19 17.18 15.10 6.49
C ASN A 19 16.29 14.47 7.56
N SER A 20 14.99 14.77 7.54
CA SER A 20 14.02 14.14 8.45
C SER A 20 13.91 12.64 8.22
N LEU A 21 13.85 12.21 6.96
CA LEU A 21 13.82 10.80 6.57
C LEU A 21 15.11 10.08 7.03
N LYS A 22 16.29 10.66 6.77
CA LYS A 22 17.58 10.13 7.25
C LYS A 22 17.59 9.98 8.76
N HIS A 23 17.16 11.00 9.51
CA HIS A 23 17.10 10.94 10.96
C HIS A 23 16.26 9.76 11.45
N GLN A 24 15.07 9.56 10.87
CA GLN A 24 14.16 8.50 11.29
C GLN A 24 14.60 7.09 10.86
N LEU A 25 15.12 6.94 9.63
CA LEU A 25 15.59 5.66 9.08
C LEU A 25 16.90 5.19 9.73
N SER A 26 17.76 6.11 10.18
CA SER A 26 19.05 5.78 10.81
C SER A 26 18.90 4.94 12.09
N ASN A 27 17.70 4.88 12.67
CA ASN A 27 17.39 4.02 13.81
C ASN A 27 17.42 2.52 13.47
N PHE A 28 17.30 2.14 12.20
CA PHE A 28 17.17 0.73 11.79
C PHE A 28 17.81 0.40 10.43
N ALA A 29 18.48 1.36 9.79
CA ALA A 29 19.17 1.18 8.52
C ALA A 29 20.40 2.09 8.42
N ASN A 30 21.39 1.69 7.64
CA ASN A 30 22.46 2.58 7.20
C ASN A 30 21.91 3.47 6.08
N VAL A 31 21.93 4.79 6.27
CA VAL A 31 21.35 5.72 5.27
C VAL A 31 22.45 6.39 4.45
N VAL A 32 22.36 6.28 3.13
CA VAL A 32 23.23 6.95 2.17
C VAL A 32 22.41 7.96 1.38
N ILE A 33 22.75 9.25 1.46
CA ILE A 33 22.12 10.29 0.64
C ILE A 33 22.91 10.46 -0.65
N TRP A 34 22.23 10.61 -1.77
CA TRP A 34 22.85 10.83 -3.08
C TRP A 34 23.89 11.96 -3.11
N SER A 35 23.59 13.12 -2.52
CA SER A 35 24.52 14.25 -2.45
C SER A 35 25.85 13.90 -1.79
N ASP A 36 25.83 12.96 -0.84
CA ASP A 36 26.98 12.56 -0.04
C ASP A 36 27.78 11.43 -0.73
N ALA A 37 27.16 10.74 -1.70
CA ALA A 37 27.74 9.62 -2.45
C ALA A 37 28.46 10.03 -3.75
N PHE A 38 28.45 11.33 -4.08
CA PHE A 38 29.03 11.85 -5.31
C PHE A 38 30.57 11.78 -5.28
N ASN A 39 31.16 11.08 -6.26
CA ASN A 39 32.61 11.07 -6.46
C ASN A 39 32.98 12.10 -7.54
N PRO A 40 33.70 13.19 -7.21
CA PRO A 40 34.04 14.23 -8.18
C PRO A 40 34.99 13.76 -9.30
N GLY A 41 35.60 12.57 -9.15
CA GLY A 41 36.43 11.95 -10.18
C GLY A 41 35.68 11.05 -11.17
N LEU A 42 34.37 10.88 -11.01
CA LEU A 42 33.52 10.03 -11.85
C LEU A 42 32.38 10.84 -12.47
N THR A 43 31.81 10.34 -13.57
CA THR A 43 30.53 10.87 -14.04
C THR A 43 29.41 10.59 -13.02
N PRO A 44 28.30 11.34 -13.03
CA PRO A 44 27.17 11.07 -12.15
C PRO A 44 26.65 9.63 -12.26
N ILE A 45 26.59 9.06 -13.47
CA ILE A 45 26.18 7.67 -13.69
C ILE A 45 27.14 6.68 -13.03
N GLU A 46 28.44 6.87 -13.19
CA GLU A 46 29.44 5.97 -12.62
C GLU A 46 29.46 6.05 -11.08
N SER A 47 29.27 7.25 -10.52
CA SER A 47 29.09 7.45 -9.09
C SER A 47 27.86 6.69 -8.59
N LEU A 48 26.75 6.75 -9.33
CA LEU A 48 25.52 6.03 -9.01
C LEU A 48 25.74 4.52 -9.06
N LEU A 49 26.26 4.00 -10.17
CA LEU A 49 26.52 2.57 -10.33
C LEU A 49 27.45 2.02 -9.24
N THR A 50 28.48 2.77 -8.86
CA THR A 50 29.41 2.39 -7.79
C THR A 50 28.73 2.37 -6.42
N ALA A 51 27.87 3.35 -6.14
CA ALA A 51 27.10 3.39 -4.89
C ALA A 51 26.11 2.22 -4.81
N LEU A 52 25.49 1.87 -5.95
CA LEU A 52 24.45 0.83 -6.05
C LEU A 52 24.91 -0.59 -5.73
N ASP A 53 26.21 -0.88 -5.72
CA ASP A 53 26.72 -2.21 -5.34
C ASP A 53 26.61 -2.50 -3.84
N ARG A 54 26.32 -1.50 -3.01
CA ARG A 54 26.24 -1.63 -1.55
C ARG A 54 24.89 -1.26 -0.97
N ILE A 55 23.88 -1.11 -1.83
CA ILE A 55 22.54 -0.63 -1.46
C ILE A 55 21.57 -1.82 -1.46
N ASP A 56 20.78 -1.92 -0.38
CA ASP A 56 19.74 -2.95 -0.24
C ASP A 56 18.36 -2.43 -0.67
N PHE A 57 18.09 -1.15 -0.39
CA PHE A 57 16.81 -0.48 -0.66
C PHE A 57 17.04 0.96 -1.12
N ALA A 58 16.07 1.54 -1.82
CA ALA A 58 16.14 2.94 -2.22
C ALA A 58 14.82 3.67 -2.03
N VAL A 59 14.89 4.94 -1.63
CA VAL A 59 13.77 5.87 -1.54
C VAL A 59 14.03 7.04 -2.48
N VAL A 60 13.14 7.25 -3.43
CA VAL A 60 13.16 8.40 -4.35
C VAL A 60 12.17 9.43 -3.85
N VAL A 61 12.67 10.57 -3.38
CA VAL A 61 11.85 11.68 -2.88
C VAL A 61 11.54 12.63 -4.03
N LEU A 62 10.25 12.77 -4.33
CA LEU A 62 9.72 13.65 -5.36
C LEU A 62 9.09 14.88 -4.70
N GLY A 63 9.76 16.02 -4.83
CA GLY A 63 9.25 17.30 -4.35
C GLY A 63 8.02 17.78 -5.11
N LYS A 64 7.39 18.85 -4.62
CA LYS A 64 6.18 19.43 -5.24
C LYS A 64 6.41 19.84 -6.70
N ASP A 65 7.57 20.43 -7.01
CA ASP A 65 7.93 20.88 -8.35
C ASP A 65 8.24 19.71 -9.30
N ASP A 66 8.82 18.62 -8.78
CA ASP A 66 9.08 17.40 -9.56
C ASP A 66 7.77 16.68 -9.88
N ALA A 67 6.82 16.68 -8.94
CA ALA A 67 5.54 16.02 -9.09
C ALA A 67 4.57 16.73 -10.04
N HIS A 68 4.51 18.07 -10.00
CA HIS A 68 3.65 18.86 -10.89
C HIS A 68 4.08 18.79 -12.36
N ARG A 69 5.36 18.54 -12.62
CA ARG A 69 5.89 18.36 -13.98
C ARG A 69 5.77 16.91 -14.47
N GLY A 70 5.31 15.98 -13.62
CA GLY A 70 5.22 14.56 -13.90
C GLY A 70 6.56 13.92 -14.28
N PHE A 71 6.50 12.70 -14.81
CA PHE A 71 7.66 11.99 -15.38
C PHE A 71 8.23 12.67 -16.64
N SER A 72 7.65 13.78 -17.10
CA SER A 72 8.14 14.64 -18.17
C SER A 72 9.09 15.75 -17.68
N GLY A 73 9.26 15.93 -16.36
CA GLY A 73 9.78 17.17 -15.77
C GLY A 73 11.28 17.31 -15.52
N ARG A 74 12.03 16.20 -15.45
CA ARG A 74 13.50 16.17 -15.31
C ARG A 74 14.00 14.80 -15.77
N ASP A 75 14.91 14.76 -16.74
CA ASP A 75 15.51 13.53 -17.27
C ASP A 75 16.18 12.67 -16.19
N ASN A 76 16.68 13.29 -15.11
CA ASN A 76 17.45 12.60 -14.08
C ASN A 76 16.59 11.76 -13.12
N VAL A 77 15.36 12.16 -12.80
CA VAL A 77 14.53 11.47 -11.79
C VAL A 77 13.99 10.15 -12.34
N VAL A 78 13.48 10.18 -13.57
CA VAL A 78 12.99 8.96 -14.25
C VAL A 78 14.14 8.00 -14.50
N PHE A 79 15.30 8.54 -14.87
CA PHE A 79 16.52 7.76 -15.07
C PHE A 79 17.03 7.12 -13.78
N GLU A 80 17.15 7.87 -12.69
CA GLU A 80 17.55 7.35 -11.37
C GLU A 80 16.56 6.29 -10.88
N LEU A 81 15.26 6.56 -10.97
CA LEU A 81 14.22 5.59 -10.63
C LEU A 81 14.34 4.32 -11.48
N GLY A 82 14.54 4.45 -12.79
CA GLY A 82 14.73 3.32 -13.70
C GLY A 82 15.97 2.49 -13.36
N LEU A 83 17.09 3.14 -13.06
CA LEU A 83 18.31 2.46 -12.60
C LEU A 83 18.12 1.72 -11.28
N LEU A 84 17.44 2.35 -10.32
CA LEU A 84 17.14 1.77 -9.02
C LEU A 84 16.22 0.55 -9.15
N ILE A 85 15.16 0.64 -9.95
CA ILE A 85 14.29 -0.50 -10.24
C ILE A 85 15.06 -1.60 -10.96
N GLY A 86 15.91 -1.26 -11.93
CA GLY A 86 16.70 -2.24 -12.68
C GLY A 86 17.69 -3.00 -11.80
N LYS A 87 18.30 -2.33 -10.82
CA LYS A 87 19.29 -2.93 -9.91
C LYS A 87 18.67 -3.63 -8.72
N LEU A 88 17.70 -3.01 -8.04
CA LEU A 88 17.13 -3.45 -6.77
C LEU A 88 15.79 -4.17 -6.93
N GLY A 89 15.12 -3.99 -8.07
CA GLY A 89 13.74 -4.39 -8.29
C GLY A 89 12.74 -3.36 -7.77
N ARG A 90 11.52 -3.40 -8.33
CA ARG A 90 10.39 -2.52 -7.94
C ARG A 90 10.13 -2.55 -6.45
N ALA A 91 10.32 -3.72 -5.88
CA ALA A 91 9.81 -4.07 -4.58
C ALA A 91 10.79 -3.67 -3.44
N ARG A 92 12.01 -3.25 -3.79
CA ARG A 92 13.01 -2.62 -2.89
C ARG A 92 13.22 -1.13 -3.17
N THR A 93 12.39 -0.56 -4.05
CA THR A 93 12.45 0.85 -4.46
C THR A 93 11.16 1.53 -4.03
N PHE A 94 11.23 2.61 -3.29
CA PHE A 94 10.09 3.39 -2.83
C PHE A 94 10.09 4.75 -3.50
N ILE A 95 8.89 5.27 -3.75
CA ILE A 95 8.70 6.66 -4.16
C ILE A 95 8.01 7.37 -3.00
N LEU A 96 8.51 8.54 -2.59
CA LEU A 96 7.94 9.35 -1.53
C LEU A 96 7.60 10.74 -2.08
N THR A 97 6.35 11.19 -1.93
CA THR A 97 5.91 12.50 -2.45
C THR A 97 4.87 13.17 -1.55
N PRO A 98 4.71 14.50 -1.58
CA PRO A 98 3.61 15.16 -0.87
C PRO A 98 2.22 14.70 -1.36
N ASP A 99 1.21 14.69 -0.48
CA ASP A 99 -0.17 14.31 -0.83
C ASP A 99 -0.79 15.18 -1.94
N GLU A 100 -0.52 16.48 -1.91
CA GLU A 100 -1.07 17.48 -2.86
C GLU A 100 -0.29 17.58 -4.19
N SER A 101 0.59 16.63 -4.46
CA SER A 101 1.56 16.73 -5.55
C SER A 101 0.95 16.53 -6.94
N GLY A 102 -0.26 15.97 -7.03
CA GLY A 102 -0.96 15.71 -8.30
C GLY A 102 -0.28 14.68 -9.20
N LEU A 103 0.74 13.99 -8.71
CA LEU A 103 1.54 13.06 -9.49
C LEU A 103 0.75 11.80 -9.82
N HIS A 104 0.62 11.52 -11.12
CA HIS A 104 0.12 10.25 -11.64
C HIS A 104 1.30 9.37 -12.06
N LEU A 105 1.38 8.16 -11.51
CA LEU A 105 2.34 7.15 -11.95
C LEU A 105 1.93 6.57 -13.31
N PRO A 106 2.84 6.50 -14.30
CA PRO A 106 2.64 5.68 -15.49
C PRO A 106 2.26 4.24 -15.10
N SER A 107 1.39 3.61 -15.89
CA SER A 107 0.97 2.21 -15.67
C SER A 107 2.16 1.24 -15.64
N ASP A 108 3.22 1.52 -16.39
CA ASP A 108 4.45 0.72 -16.42
C ASP A 108 5.22 0.72 -15.09
N LEU A 109 4.99 1.74 -14.25
CA LEU A 109 5.55 1.90 -12.92
C LEU A 109 4.59 1.43 -11.81
N SER A 110 3.48 0.76 -12.19
CA SER A 110 2.60 0.09 -11.25
C SER A 110 3.33 -1.01 -10.46
N GLY A 111 2.97 -1.15 -9.18
CA GLY A 111 3.62 -2.10 -8.26
C GLY A 111 4.88 -1.58 -7.57
N ILE A 112 5.33 -0.35 -7.85
CA ILE A 112 6.33 0.31 -7.01
C ILE A 112 5.63 0.86 -5.76
N PRO A 113 6.15 0.58 -4.54
CA PRO A 113 5.71 1.25 -3.32
C PRO A 113 5.70 2.78 -3.46
N PHE A 114 4.50 3.35 -3.55
CA PHE A 114 4.29 4.80 -3.64
C PHE A 114 3.73 5.31 -2.33
N LEU A 115 4.53 6.09 -1.63
CA LEU A 115 4.30 6.62 -0.29
C LEU A 115 3.99 8.11 -0.39
N ARG A 116 3.05 8.56 0.44
CA ARG A 116 2.70 9.97 0.53
C ARG A 116 2.88 10.51 1.94
N PHE A 117 3.08 11.82 2.04
CA PHE A 117 3.13 12.53 3.31
C PHE A 117 2.43 13.88 3.20
N ALA A 118 1.86 14.36 4.30
CA ALA A 118 1.22 15.67 4.35
C ALA A 118 2.30 16.77 4.26
N PRO A 119 2.23 17.69 3.27
CA PRO A 119 3.18 18.79 3.17
C PRO A 119 3.08 19.71 4.40
N GLU A 120 4.17 20.40 4.74
CA GLU A 120 4.21 21.26 5.92
C GLU A 120 3.11 22.34 5.87
N GLN A 121 2.18 22.29 6.82
CA GLN A 121 1.35 23.43 7.19
C GLN A 121 2.12 24.25 8.25
N ARG A 122 1.86 25.56 8.35
CA ARG A 122 2.34 26.38 9.48
C ARG A 122 2.03 25.61 10.77
N ASP A 123 3.06 25.15 11.48
CA ASP A 123 3.03 24.35 12.73
C ASP A 123 3.09 22.80 12.64
N SER A 124 3.17 22.19 11.45
CA SER A 124 3.29 20.72 11.35
C SER A 124 4.74 20.22 11.46
N ASN A 125 4.99 19.23 12.32
CA ASN A 125 6.30 18.59 12.47
C ASN A 125 6.52 17.55 11.35
N LEU A 126 7.49 17.80 10.47
CA LEU A 126 7.84 16.91 9.36
C LEU A 126 8.16 15.48 9.81
N ILE A 127 8.69 15.30 11.03
CA ILE A 127 8.91 13.96 11.61
C ILE A 127 7.59 13.21 11.72
N ALA A 128 6.57 13.85 12.27
CA ALA A 128 5.25 13.24 12.46
C ALA A 128 4.56 12.97 11.12
N SER A 129 4.70 13.90 10.15
CA SER A 129 4.13 13.71 8.80
C SER A 129 4.77 12.52 8.05
N LEU A 130 6.08 12.32 8.21
CA LEU A 130 6.81 11.22 7.57
C LEU A 130 6.70 9.88 8.31
N ALA A 131 6.24 9.86 9.55
CA ALA A 131 6.22 8.66 10.38
C ALA A 131 5.47 7.47 9.73
N PRO A 132 4.28 7.64 9.09
CA PRO A 132 3.60 6.55 8.41
C PRO A 132 4.45 5.95 7.27
N ALA A 133 5.05 6.80 6.43
CA ALA A 133 5.92 6.37 5.34
C ALA A 133 7.17 5.63 5.85
N VAL A 134 7.81 6.16 6.91
CA VAL A 134 8.96 5.55 7.58
C VAL A 134 8.61 4.17 8.14
N ASN A 135 7.45 4.02 8.79
CA ASN A 135 7.01 2.74 9.33
C ASN A 135 6.77 1.72 8.21
N MET A 136 6.14 2.13 7.10
CA MET A 136 5.93 1.26 5.95
C MET A 136 7.26 0.79 5.33
N ILE A 137 8.26 1.68 5.21
CA ILE A 137 9.63 1.33 4.78
C ILE A 137 10.26 0.34 5.77
N ARG A 138 10.18 0.61 7.07
CA ARG A 138 10.73 -0.26 8.13
C ARG A 138 10.16 -1.67 8.04
N ASN A 139 8.84 -1.78 7.99
CA ASN A 139 8.15 -3.07 7.95
C ASN A 139 8.52 -3.86 6.69
N THR A 140 8.60 -3.16 5.55
CA THR A 140 9.05 -3.77 4.30
C THR A 140 10.47 -4.34 4.42
N ILE A 141 11.37 -3.55 5.00
CA ILE A 141 12.77 -3.95 5.18
C ILE A 141 12.87 -5.15 6.11
N VAL A 142 12.25 -5.08 7.30
CA VAL A 142 12.27 -6.16 8.30
C VAL A 142 11.68 -7.44 7.70
N HIS A 143 10.52 -7.35 7.05
CA HIS A 143 9.88 -8.49 6.43
C HIS A 143 10.79 -9.14 5.39
N ARG A 144 11.44 -8.37 4.52
CA ARG A 144 12.34 -8.93 3.49
C ARG A 144 13.65 -9.49 4.02
N GLN A 145 14.16 -8.92 5.11
CA GLN A 145 15.31 -9.50 5.78
C GLN A 145 14.96 -10.83 6.45
N MET A 146 13.69 -11.02 6.86
CA MET A 146 13.18 -12.25 7.45
C MET A 146 12.71 -13.28 6.41
N PHE A 147 12.16 -12.82 5.29
CA PHE A 147 11.58 -13.64 4.22
C PHE A 147 12.19 -13.17 2.90
N GLN A 148 13.04 -14.00 2.28
CA GLN A 148 13.81 -13.64 1.06
C GLN A 148 12.95 -13.37 -0.19
N GLU A 149 11.63 -13.44 -0.09
CA GLU A 149 10.67 -13.26 -1.17
C GLU A 149 10.34 -11.76 -1.37
N PRO A 150 10.12 -11.30 -2.62
CA PRO A 150 9.63 -9.96 -2.86
C PRO A 150 8.23 -9.76 -2.25
N ILE A 151 8.04 -8.67 -1.51
CA ILE A 151 6.72 -8.08 -1.27
C ILE A 151 6.14 -7.74 -2.63
N GLU A 152 5.20 -8.55 -3.10
CA GLU A 152 4.21 -8.07 -4.04
C GLU A 152 3.30 -7.12 -3.27
N CYS A 153 3.35 -5.84 -3.65
CA CYS A 153 2.71 -4.75 -2.93
C CYS A 153 1.21 -5.04 -2.73
N TYR A 154 0.83 -5.48 -1.53
CA TYR A 154 -0.57 -5.63 -1.17
C TYR A 154 -1.26 -4.29 -1.26
N SER A 155 -2.32 -4.23 -2.06
CA SER A 155 -3.31 -3.17 -1.98
C SER A 155 -4.65 -3.78 -1.63
N CYS A 156 -5.28 -3.23 -0.59
CA CYS A 156 -6.62 -3.58 -0.19
C CYS A 156 -7.57 -2.41 -0.49
N PHE A 157 -8.68 -2.71 -1.15
CA PHE A 157 -9.85 -1.83 -1.21
C PHE A 157 -10.73 -2.12 0.00
N LEU A 158 -11.01 -1.11 0.82
CA LEU A 158 -11.96 -1.20 1.93
C LEU A 158 -13.34 -0.73 1.45
N SER A 159 -14.28 -1.67 1.31
CA SER A 159 -15.70 -1.39 1.02
C SER A 159 -16.49 -1.38 2.33
N TYR A 160 -17.16 -0.27 2.64
CA TYR A 160 -17.87 -0.09 3.91
C TYR A 160 -19.00 0.94 3.82
N SER A 161 -19.92 0.91 4.79
CA SER A 161 -20.92 1.98 4.95
C SER A 161 -20.29 3.18 5.66
N ALA A 162 -20.69 4.41 5.33
CA ALA A 162 -20.29 5.60 6.08
C ALA A 162 -20.55 5.52 7.60
N LYS A 163 -21.51 4.68 8.03
CA LYS A 163 -21.77 4.42 9.47
C LYS A 163 -20.67 3.62 10.17
N ASP A 164 -19.83 2.92 9.41
CA ASP A 164 -18.76 2.06 9.89
C ASP A 164 -17.39 2.77 9.86
N GLN A 165 -17.36 4.07 9.56
CA GLN A 165 -16.15 4.88 9.40
C GLN A 165 -15.13 4.69 10.53
N ILE A 166 -15.58 4.73 11.79
CA ILE A 166 -14.69 4.67 12.96
C ILE A 166 -13.92 3.33 12.99
N PHE A 167 -14.61 2.23 12.71
CA PHE A 167 -13.98 0.91 12.63
C PHE A 167 -12.97 0.87 11.48
N VAL A 168 -13.35 1.40 10.32
CA VAL A 168 -12.55 1.35 9.10
C VAL A 168 -11.29 2.21 9.20
N GLU A 169 -11.37 3.39 9.82
CA GLU A 169 -10.20 4.23 10.07
C GLU A 169 -9.18 3.51 10.97
N ARG A 170 -9.65 2.87 12.05
CA ARG A 170 -8.81 2.05 12.91
C ARG A 170 -8.15 0.90 12.13
N LEU A 171 -8.96 0.14 11.39
CA LEU A 171 -8.49 -0.98 10.59
C LEU A 171 -7.47 -0.55 9.53
N ASN A 172 -7.73 0.55 8.84
CA ASN A 172 -6.84 1.12 7.84
C ASN A 172 -5.50 1.52 8.46
N SER A 173 -5.51 2.20 9.61
CA SER A 173 -4.28 2.56 10.33
C SER A 173 -3.45 1.33 10.66
N ASP A 174 -4.09 0.31 11.24
CA ASP A 174 -3.39 -0.91 11.65
C ASP A 174 -2.89 -1.74 10.46
N LEU A 175 -3.64 -1.79 9.35
CA LEU A 175 -3.20 -2.42 8.10
C LEU A 175 -1.97 -1.71 7.52
N GLN A 176 -1.95 -0.38 7.51
CA GLN A 176 -0.80 0.40 7.07
C GLN A 176 0.41 0.19 7.98
N GLU A 177 0.20 0.16 9.30
CA GLU A 177 1.23 -0.21 10.28
C GLU A 177 1.72 -1.66 10.12
N ALA A 178 0.93 -2.55 9.52
CA ALA A 178 1.33 -3.90 9.16
C ALA A 178 2.00 -3.98 7.78
N GLY A 179 2.13 -2.85 7.05
CA GLY A 179 2.71 -2.78 5.71
C GLY A 179 1.76 -3.20 4.58
N VAL A 180 0.45 -3.27 4.84
CA VAL A 180 -0.59 -3.50 3.84
C VAL A 180 -1.11 -2.15 3.36
N ARG A 181 -0.91 -1.83 2.08
CA ARG A 181 -1.46 -0.57 1.52
C ARG A 181 -2.96 -0.71 1.42
N CYS A 182 -3.69 0.30 1.85
CA CYS A 182 -5.13 0.33 1.76
C CYS A 182 -5.58 1.66 1.16
N TRP A 183 -6.63 1.62 0.36
CA TRP A 183 -7.36 2.81 -0.05
C TRP A 183 -8.81 2.68 0.38
N LEU A 184 -9.38 3.83 0.75
CA LEU A 184 -10.73 3.97 1.27
C LEU A 184 -11.63 4.54 0.18
N ASP A 185 -12.84 4.00 0.04
CA ASP A 185 -13.93 4.69 -0.64
C ASP A 185 -14.97 5.12 0.40
N SER A 186 -14.83 6.35 0.89
CA SER A 186 -15.79 6.97 1.80
C SER A 186 -16.84 7.74 0.97
N GLN A 187 -17.76 7.05 0.31
CA GLN A 187 -18.84 7.73 -0.41
C GLN A 187 -20.19 7.06 -0.13
N GLU A 188 -21.13 7.86 0.40
CA GLU A 188 -22.54 7.75 -0.02
C GLU A 188 -22.55 7.92 -1.54
N VAL A 189 -22.38 6.82 -2.26
CA VAL A 189 -22.38 6.78 -3.70
C VAL A 189 -23.69 7.42 -4.18
N ARG A 190 -23.58 8.57 -4.83
CA ARG A 190 -24.73 9.18 -5.52
C ARG A 190 -25.30 8.13 -6.46
N ILE A 191 -26.63 7.97 -6.41
CA ILE A 191 -27.39 7.10 -7.31
C ILE A 191 -26.95 7.40 -8.75
N GLY A 192 -26.14 6.52 -9.35
CA GLY A 192 -25.65 6.65 -10.72
C GLY A 192 -24.15 6.38 -10.92
N ASP A 193 -23.29 6.63 -9.93
CA ASP A 193 -21.89 6.20 -10.00
C ASP A 193 -21.79 4.77 -9.45
N SER A 194 -21.17 3.86 -10.17
CA SER A 194 -21.14 2.45 -9.76
C SER A 194 -19.77 2.10 -9.20
N ILE A 195 -19.69 1.33 -8.12
CA ILE A 195 -18.44 0.64 -7.74
C ILE A 195 -18.00 -0.32 -8.85
N VAL A 196 -18.91 -0.70 -9.77
CA VAL A 196 -18.50 -1.36 -11.02
C VAL A 196 -17.43 -0.49 -11.71
N ASP A 197 -17.60 0.83 -11.77
CA ASP A 197 -16.59 1.76 -12.28
C ASP A 197 -15.38 1.94 -11.36
N THR A 198 -15.48 1.76 -10.04
CA THR A 198 -14.32 1.81 -9.11
C THR A 198 -13.47 0.54 -9.17
N ILE A 199 -14.13 -0.63 -9.29
CA ILE A 199 -13.51 -1.91 -9.59
C ILE A 199 -12.91 -1.88 -11.00
N ASP A 200 -13.57 -1.25 -11.98
CA ASP A 200 -13.06 -1.12 -13.35
C ASP A 200 -11.97 -0.04 -13.51
N ARG A 201 -11.95 1.00 -12.66
CA ARG A 201 -10.95 2.09 -12.72
C ARG A 201 -9.80 1.95 -11.71
N GLY A 202 -9.90 1.08 -10.70
CA GLY A 202 -9.02 1.13 -9.53
C GLY A 202 -8.53 -0.19 -8.95
N ILE A 203 -9.07 -1.35 -9.34
CA ILE A 203 -8.53 -2.65 -8.92
C ILE A 203 -7.48 -3.11 -9.94
N GLN A 204 -6.22 -2.83 -9.64
CA GLN A 204 -5.06 -3.48 -10.26
C GLN A 204 -5.14 -4.99 -10.04
N ASP A 205 -4.45 -5.78 -10.88
CA ASP A 205 -4.61 -7.24 -10.93
C ASP A 205 -4.40 -7.97 -9.59
N GLN A 206 -3.65 -7.36 -8.65
CA GLN A 206 -3.29 -7.94 -7.35
C GLN A 206 -4.09 -7.39 -6.17
N ASP A 207 -5.11 -6.55 -6.36
CA ASP A 207 -5.79 -5.94 -5.22
C ASP A 207 -6.80 -6.89 -4.57
N ARG A 208 -6.90 -6.83 -3.24
CA ARG A 208 -7.90 -7.55 -2.46
C ARG A 208 -9.00 -6.61 -2.01
N VAL A 209 -10.23 -7.12 -1.88
CA VAL A 209 -11.39 -6.37 -1.41
C VAL A 209 -11.72 -6.81 0.01
N LEU A 210 -11.53 -5.91 0.96
CA LEU A 210 -11.97 -6.04 2.33
C LEU A 210 -13.41 -5.48 2.43
N LEU A 211 -14.39 -6.38 2.52
CA LEU A 211 -15.81 -6.00 2.55
C LEU A 211 -16.35 -5.97 3.98
N VAL A 212 -16.69 -4.79 4.47
CA VAL A 212 -17.24 -4.58 5.81
C VAL A 212 -18.75 -4.86 5.80
N LEU A 213 -19.15 -5.86 6.57
CA LEU A 213 -20.50 -6.37 6.69
C LEU A 213 -21.10 -5.95 8.03
N SER A 214 -21.91 -4.91 8.00
CA SER A 214 -22.74 -4.44 9.11
C SER A 214 -24.20 -4.45 8.68
N SER A 215 -25.12 -4.28 9.64
CA SER A 215 -26.53 -4.00 9.40
C SER A 215 -26.74 -2.85 8.41
N ALA A 216 -25.86 -1.84 8.43
CA ALA A 216 -25.91 -0.73 7.50
C ALA A 216 -25.51 -1.14 6.07
N SER A 217 -24.46 -1.93 5.90
CA SER A 217 -24.00 -2.34 4.56
C SER A 217 -24.86 -3.47 3.94
N VAL A 218 -25.27 -4.46 4.72
CA VAL A 218 -26.09 -5.61 4.27
C VAL A 218 -27.45 -5.19 3.70
N SER A 219 -28.01 -4.09 4.21
CA SER A 219 -29.29 -3.53 3.76
C SER A 219 -29.22 -2.74 2.45
N SER A 220 -28.01 -2.43 1.98
CA SER A 220 -27.80 -1.57 0.82
C SER A 220 -27.88 -2.37 -0.49
N SER A 221 -28.64 -1.84 -1.47
CA SER A 221 -28.72 -2.42 -2.83
C SER A 221 -27.37 -2.46 -3.55
N TRP A 222 -26.39 -1.71 -3.04
CA TRP A 222 -25.06 -1.57 -3.60
C TRP A 222 -24.16 -2.76 -3.24
N VAL A 223 -24.16 -3.25 -1.98
CA VAL A 223 -23.34 -4.42 -1.56
C VAL A 223 -23.65 -5.67 -2.39
N LYS A 224 -24.90 -5.81 -2.84
CA LYS A 224 -25.32 -6.93 -3.70
C LYS A 224 -24.62 -6.94 -5.06
N HIS A 225 -24.42 -5.77 -5.67
CA HIS A 225 -23.74 -5.66 -6.96
C HIS A 225 -22.23 -5.89 -6.80
N GLU A 226 -21.64 -5.39 -5.71
CA GLU A 226 -20.21 -5.54 -5.44
C GLU A 226 -19.79 -7.01 -5.25
N VAL A 227 -20.51 -7.73 -4.40
CA VAL A 227 -20.18 -9.14 -4.09
C VAL A 227 -20.37 -10.01 -5.33
N ALA A 228 -21.37 -9.72 -6.16
CA ALA A 228 -21.61 -10.46 -7.41
C ALA A 228 -20.43 -10.28 -8.36
N LYS A 229 -20.00 -9.03 -8.58
CA LYS A 229 -18.86 -8.71 -9.45
C LYS A 229 -17.55 -9.29 -8.92
N ALA A 230 -17.30 -9.22 -7.61
CA ALA A 230 -16.11 -9.82 -7.01
C ALA A 230 -16.06 -11.33 -7.27
N PHE A 231 -17.18 -12.06 -7.11
CA PHE A 231 -17.24 -13.48 -7.45
C PHE A 231 -16.94 -13.77 -8.92
N GLU A 232 -17.41 -12.93 -9.85
CA GLU A 232 -17.08 -13.10 -11.27
C GLU A 232 -15.58 -12.95 -11.54
N ILE A 233 -14.93 -11.95 -10.92
CA ILE A 233 -13.49 -11.72 -11.07
C ILE A 233 -12.70 -12.87 -10.45
N GLU A 234 -13.08 -13.37 -9.27
CA GLU A 234 -12.43 -14.52 -8.64
C GLU A 234 -12.50 -15.77 -9.52
N VAL A 235 -13.64 -16.02 -10.18
CA VAL A 235 -13.78 -17.14 -11.11
C VAL A 235 -12.86 -16.95 -12.33
N LYS A 236 -12.81 -15.75 -12.89
CA LYS A 236 -11.96 -15.43 -14.05
C LYS A 236 -10.47 -15.54 -13.72
N ARG A 237 -10.04 -14.96 -12.60
CA ARG A 237 -8.64 -14.90 -12.17
C ARG A 237 -8.20 -16.17 -11.43
N LYS A 238 -9.13 -17.00 -10.95
CA LYS A 238 -8.88 -18.13 -10.03
C LYS A 238 -8.19 -17.73 -8.72
N GLN A 239 -8.24 -16.45 -8.36
CA GLN A 239 -7.60 -15.88 -7.17
C GLN A 239 -8.65 -15.58 -6.09
N SER A 240 -8.22 -15.51 -4.83
CA SER A 240 -9.09 -15.05 -3.75
C SER A 240 -8.98 -13.53 -3.64
N ILE A 241 -10.06 -12.84 -3.97
CA ILE A 241 -10.12 -11.37 -4.04
C ILE A 241 -10.94 -10.84 -2.87
N LEU A 242 -12.04 -11.49 -2.51
CA LEU A 242 -13.00 -10.99 -1.53
C LEU A 242 -12.75 -11.55 -0.12
N PHE A 243 -12.60 -10.65 0.85
CA PHE A 243 -12.37 -10.93 2.26
C PHE A 243 -13.45 -10.23 3.11
N PRO A 244 -14.48 -10.96 3.57
CA PRO A 244 -15.58 -10.37 4.34
C PRO A 244 -15.19 -10.14 5.80
N LEU A 245 -15.52 -8.97 6.34
CA LEU A 245 -15.29 -8.55 7.71
C LEU A 245 -16.65 -8.28 8.37
N ARG A 246 -17.12 -9.12 9.31
CA ARG A 246 -18.41 -8.89 9.97
C ARG A 246 -18.27 -7.96 11.17
N LEU A 247 -19.17 -6.99 11.30
CA LEU A 247 -19.33 -6.11 12.47
C LEU A 247 -20.55 -6.47 13.31
N ASP A 248 -21.48 -7.25 12.75
CA ASP A 248 -22.64 -7.77 13.46
C ASP A 248 -23.17 -9.05 12.77
N ASP A 249 -24.28 -9.56 13.29
CA ASP A 249 -24.93 -10.76 12.77
C ASP A 249 -25.87 -10.52 11.58
N SER A 250 -25.96 -9.30 11.05
CA SER A 250 -26.95 -8.99 10.02
C SER A 250 -26.74 -9.77 8.72
N VAL A 251 -25.49 -10.12 8.39
CA VAL A 251 -25.20 -10.98 7.23
C VAL A 251 -25.82 -12.38 7.36
N PHE A 252 -25.84 -12.95 8.57
CA PHE A 252 -26.42 -14.27 8.82
C PHE A 252 -27.95 -14.25 8.82
N LYS A 253 -28.55 -13.10 9.11
CA LYS A 253 -30.00 -12.90 9.16
C LYS A 253 -30.58 -12.52 7.80
N SER A 254 -29.74 -12.21 6.81
CA SER A 254 -30.17 -11.79 5.48
C SER A 254 -30.74 -12.95 4.67
N SER A 255 -31.83 -12.69 3.94
CA SER A 255 -32.44 -13.66 3.01
C SER A 255 -31.83 -13.61 1.60
N GLU A 256 -30.81 -12.78 1.38
CA GLU A 256 -30.23 -12.61 0.05
C GLU A 256 -29.34 -13.81 -0.34
N PRO A 257 -29.61 -14.48 -1.48
CA PRO A 257 -28.86 -15.68 -1.90
C PRO A 257 -27.36 -15.47 -2.03
N LEU A 258 -26.96 -14.24 -2.37
CA LEU A 258 -25.57 -13.86 -2.54
C LEU A 258 -24.80 -13.85 -1.22
N PHE A 259 -25.42 -13.45 -0.11
CA PHE A 259 -24.79 -13.59 1.21
C PHE A 259 -24.71 -15.05 1.62
N SER A 260 -25.73 -15.88 1.33
CA SER A 260 -25.63 -17.33 1.57
C SER A 260 -24.47 -17.98 0.82
N ARG A 261 -24.21 -17.55 -0.42
CA ARG A 261 -23.04 -17.97 -1.19
C ARG A 261 -21.74 -17.46 -0.56
N LEU A 262 -21.72 -16.22 -0.08
CA LEU A 262 -20.57 -15.63 0.61
C LEU A 262 -20.21 -16.42 1.88
N LEU A 263 -21.19 -16.67 2.74
CA LEU A 263 -21.06 -17.40 3.99
C LEU A 263 -20.59 -18.86 3.77
N SER A 264 -20.98 -19.49 2.66
CA SER A 264 -20.62 -20.89 2.36
C SER A 264 -19.27 -21.05 1.65
N THR A 265 -18.73 -19.98 1.05
CA THR A 265 -17.52 -20.05 0.22
C THR A 265 -16.32 -19.27 0.78
N LYS A 266 -16.55 -18.36 1.73
CA LYS A 266 -15.52 -17.49 2.29
C LYS A 266 -15.42 -17.63 3.80
N HIS A 267 -14.19 -17.56 4.29
CA HIS A 267 -13.94 -17.34 5.71
C HIS A 267 -14.25 -15.88 6.04
N ILE A 268 -15.02 -15.64 7.09
CA ILE A 268 -15.42 -14.29 7.52
C ILE A 268 -14.60 -13.90 8.73
N ALA A 269 -13.89 -12.79 8.62
CA ALA A 269 -13.18 -12.23 9.76
C ALA A 269 -14.19 -11.58 10.72
N ASP A 270 -14.11 -11.95 11.99
CA ASP A 270 -15.05 -11.53 13.02
C ASP A 270 -14.54 -10.32 13.78
N PHE A 271 -15.19 -9.17 13.55
CA PHE A 271 -14.88 -7.89 14.17
C PHE A 271 -16.07 -7.34 14.97
N GLU A 272 -17.05 -8.16 15.37
CA GLU A 272 -18.26 -7.68 16.09
C GLU A 272 -17.93 -6.84 17.33
N ASP A 273 -16.92 -7.26 18.10
CA ASP A 273 -16.47 -6.59 19.31
C ASP A 273 -15.15 -5.83 19.10
N TRP A 274 -14.96 -5.20 17.95
CA TRP A 274 -13.72 -4.49 17.60
C TRP A 274 -13.31 -3.38 18.58
N ASN A 275 -14.25 -2.88 19.40
CA ASN A 275 -13.95 -1.92 20.48
C ASN A 275 -13.09 -2.52 21.61
N HIS A 276 -13.06 -3.85 21.75
CA HIS A 276 -12.22 -4.53 22.74
C HIS A 276 -10.88 -4.92 22.11
N ASP A 277 -9.79 -4.30 22.58
CA ASP A 277 -8.45 -4.44 21.99
C ASP A 277 -8.00 -5.89 21.80
N ASP A 278 -8.22 -6.78 22.77
CA ASP A 278 -7.81 -8.19 22.66
C ASP A 278 -8.62 -8.98 21.62
N LYS A 279 -9.91 -8.65 21.47
CA LYS A 279 -10.76 -9.28 20.44
C LYS A 279 -10.37 -8.76 19.06
N TYR A 280 -10.23 -7.45 18.93
CA TYR A 280 -9.76 -6.79 17.71
C TYR A 280 -8.40 -7.32 17.25
N ARG A 281 -7.38 -7.33 18.11
CA ARG A 281 -6.03 -7.80 17.77
C ARG A 281 -6.03 -9.25 17.28
N ARG A 282 -6.83 -10.13 17.91
CA ARG A 282 -6.98 -11.53 17.47
C ARG A 282 -7.62 -11.63 16.08
N ALA A 283 -8.68 -10.86 15.83
CA ALA A 283 -9.34 -10.80 14.53
C ALA A 283 -8.40 -10.25 13.45
N PHE A 284 -7.69 -9.18 13.77
CA PHE A 284 -6.72 -8.51 12.91
C PHE A 284 -5.55 -9.44 12.52
N SER A 285 -4.93 -10.13 13.48
CA SER A 285 -3.87 -11.10 13.18
C SER A 285 -4.34 -12.24 12.28
N ARG A 286 -5.60 -12.69 12.43
CA ARG A 286 -6.19 -13.69 11.54
C ARG A 286 -6.38 -13.13 10.14
N LEU A 287 -6.91 -11.91 10.00
CA LEU A 287 -7.06 -11.24 8.72
C LEU A 287 -5.72 -11.13 7.98
N LEU A 288 -4.67 -10.65 8.65
CA LEU A 288 -3.33 -10.55 8.06
C LEU A 288 -2.83 -11.89 7.55
N ARG A 289 -3.00 -12.96 8.36
CA ARG A 289 -2.61 -14.32 7.96
C ARG A 289 -3.36 -14.78 6.71
N GLU A 290 -4.66 -14.56 6.62
CA GLU A 290 -5.46 -14.94 5.45
C GLU A 290 -5.02 -14.18 4.19
N LEU A 291 -4.75 -12.87 4.32
CA LEU A 291 -4.21 -12.06 3.23
C LEU A 291 -2.85 -12.60 2.75
N THR A 292 -1.94 -12.93 3.68
CA THR A 292 -0.63 -13.50 3.35
C THR A 292 -0.76 -14.86 2.65
N ILE A 293 -1.65 -15.74 3.13
CA ILE A 293 -1.87 -17.07 2.53
C ILE A 293 -2.42 -16.93 1.11
N ALA A 294 -3.39 -16.03 0.91
CA ALA A 294 -3.99 -15.82 -0.40
C ALA A 294 -2.95 -15.39 -1.44
N VAL A 295 -2.00 -14.54 -1.03
CA VAL A 295 -0.96 -14.07 -1.95
C VAL A 295 0.04 -15.17 -2.22
N ALA A 296 0.52 -15.89 -1.21
CA ALA A 296 1.47 -16.98 -1.41
C ALA A 296 0.94 -18.02 -2.42
N LYS A 297 -0.38 -18.27 -2.42
CA LYS A 297 -1.05 -19.12 -3.41
C LYS A 297 -1.02 -18.53 -4.81
N ASP A 298 -1.15 -17.22 -4.95
CA ASP A 298 -1.20 -16.54 -6.24
C ASP A 298 0.21 -16.45 -6.85
N THR A 299 1.24 -16.12 -6.06
CA THR A 299 2.65 -16.16 -6.50
C THR A 299 3.08 -17.57 -6.90
N SER A 300 2.69 -18.61 -6.14
CA SER A 300 2.99 -20.01 -6.48
C SER A 300 2.35 -20.46 -7.80
N ARG A 301 1.28 -19.82 -8.25
CA ARG A 301 0.60 -20.12 -9.52
C ARG A 301 1.25 -19.39 -10.71
N GLU A 302 1.83 -18.22 -10.49
CA GLU A 302 2.54 -17.48 -11.54
C GLU A 302 3.90 -18.11 -11.90
N VAL A 303 4.55 -18.77 -10.95
CA VAL A 303 5.86 -19.44 -11.16
C VAL A 303 5.72 -20.87 -11.74
N GLY A 304 4.49 -21.41 -11.80
CA GLY A 304 4.21 -22.72 -12.38
C GLY A 304 4.00 -22.67 -13.90
N VAL A 305 5.05 -22.97 -14.65
CA VAL A 305 4.97 -23.48 -16.04
C VAL A 305 4.38 -24.89 -16.05
#